data_AF-A0AA37W104-F1
#
_entry.id   AF-A0AA37W104-F1
#
_cell.length_a   1.000
_cell.length_b   1.000
_cell.length_c   1.000
_cell.angle_alpha   90.00
_cell.angle_beta   90.00
_cell.angle_gamma   90.00
#
_symmetry.space_group_name_H-M   'P 1'
#
loop_
_entity.id
_entity.type
_entity.pdbx_description
1 polymer ?
#
loop_
_entity_poly.entity_id
_entity_poly.type
_entity_poly.pdbx_seq_one_letter_code
_entity_poly.pdbx_strand_id
1 'polypeptide(L)'
;MTPQFLFWGALVICLFCSRAYAVECDGSASEAAISACQQQLAAEPRNTDLRIKLADALILSEQYDSAVATLSQGITISPSNQDLKDKLAQAKSIQEEQRYIEQKRQQTEAASSQPDSEAKLRMHTLRCTSLTPARALTACNDGLAIAPNNLELIVGKADALFDLGQVTNALLGYRQAASIAPSDQSIQTKLALANSARQTVVDRCLAEDEQGALAACEQALIVGHPDEIQILVRQGELLQTSGETEQALAAYLQAQQRDPNDETINAAVASLTEPVETEAKITAAAPAQSPQPQPEEPQLSESPVDTVAATIEPQQQDEVVPQPVAQEQAPPRKFDNGPLRNGVTF
;
A
#
# COMPACT_ATOMS: atom_id res chain seq x y z
N MET A 1 -30.02 65.86 -41.73
CA MET A 1 -28.80 65.26 -42.30
C MET A 1 -27.76 65.22 -41.19
N THR A 2 -27.47 64.01 -40.72
CA THR A 2 -26.57 63.62 -39.62
C THR A 2 -25.14 63.39 -40.19
N PRO A 3 -24.10 63.02 -39.40
CA PRO A 3 -22.88 63.84 -39.25
C PRO A 3 -21.62 63.10 -39.77
N GLN A 4 -20.43 63.71 -39.71
CA GLN A 4 -19.16 62.96 -39.77
C GLN A 4 -18.24 63.43 -38.64
N PHE A 5 -18.11 62.57 -37.63
CA PHE A 5 -17.12 62.65 -36.56
C PHE A 5 -16.17 61.45 -36.69
N LEU A 6 -14.87 61.76 -36.73
CA LEU A 6 -13.76 61.06 -36.08
C LEU A 6 -13.71 59.52 -36.19
N PHE A 7 -13.01 59.04 -37.22
CA PHE A 7 -12.19 57.83 -37.09
C PHE A 7 -10.80 58.30 -36.63
N TRP A 8 -10.27 57.73 -35.55
CA TRP A 8 -8.84 57.45 -35.27
C TRP A 8 -8.78 57.04 -33.79
N GLY A 9 -8.50 55.75 -33.53
CA GLY A 9 -8.24 55.27 -32.18
C GLY A 9 -8.82 53.88 -31.91
N ALA A 10 -8.15 52.84 -32.40
CA ALA A 10 -8.10 51.50 -31.78
C ALA A 10 -7.22 50.56 -32.64
N LEU A 11 -5.94 50.89 -32.75
CA LEU A 11 -4.92 49.87 -33.02
C LEU A 11 -4.29 49.56 -31.66
N VAL A 12 -3.97 48.30 -31.40
CA VAL A 12 -3.56 47.71 -30.11
C VAL A 12 -4.74 47.19 -29.27
N ILE A 13 -5.39 46.14 -29.75
CA ILE A 13 -6.10 45.18 -28.90
C ILE A 13 -5.36 43.84 -29.00
N CYS A 14 -4.66 43.52 -27.90
CA CYS A 14 -4.20 42.20 -27.46
C CYS A 14 -3.50 41.26 -28.45
N LEU A 15 -2.21 41.51 -28.71
CA LEU A 15 -1.22 40.47 -29.04
C LEU A 15 -0.80 39.63 -27.80
N PHE A 16 -1.50 39.76 -26.68
CA PHE A 16 -1.14 39.17 -25.38
C PHE A 16 -2.28 38.37 -24.70
N CYS A 17 -3.20 37.78 -25.48
CA CYS A 17 -4.16 36.79 -24.95
C CYS A 17 -3.93 35.35 -25.44
N SER A 18 -2.84 35.07 -26.15
CA SER A 18 -2.46 33.70 -26.52
C SER A 18 -1.37 33.14 -25.59
N ARG A 19 -1.59 33.29 -24.28
CA ARG A 19 -1.10 32.30 -23.32
C ARG A 19 -2.32 31.58 -22.76
N ALA A 20 -3.10 30.98 -23.67
CA ALA A 20 -3.78 29.75 -23.31
C ALA A 20 -2.68 28.87 -22.75
N TYR A 21 -2.80 28.48 -21.49
CA TYR A 21 -1.95 27.48 -20.88
C TYR A 21 -2.01 26.30 -21.85
N ALA A 22 -0.95 26.09 -22.65
CA ALA A 22 -0.92 24.99 -23.59
C ALA A 22 -0.75 23.76 -22.71
N VAL A 23 -1.88 23.20 -22.29
CA VAL A 23 -1.91 21.93 -21.58
C VAL A 23 -1.26 20.95 -22.55
N GLU A 24 -0.09 20.46 -22.18
CA GLU A 24 0.65 19.51 -22.98
C GLU A 24 0.08 18.12 -22.73
N CYS A 25 0.19 17.20 -23.69
CA CYS A 25 -0.19 15.82 -23.45
C CYS A 25 0.77 15.17 -22.44
N ASP A 26 0.35 15.18 -21.19
CA ASP A 26 1.07 14.59 -20.05
C ASP A 26 0.59 13.17 -19.71
N GLY A 27 -0.50 12.70 -20.33
CA GLY A 27 -1.10 11.39 -20.05
C GLY A 27 -1.99 11.36 -18.80
N SER A 28 -2.30 12.52 -18.20
CA SER A 28 -3.22 12.61 -17.06
C SER A 28 -4.69 12.41 -17.47
N ALA A 29 -5.52 11.99 -16.51
CA ALA A 29 -6.94 11.71 -16.72
C ALA A 29 -7.83 12.97 -16.92
N SER A 30 -7.24 14.16 -17.01
CA SER A 30 -8.06 15.38 -17.12
C SER A 30 -8.64 15.53 -18.52
N GLU A 31 -9.88 16.00 -18.63
CA GLU A 31 -10.50 16.28 -19.94
C GLU A 31 -9.66 17.26 -20.77
N ALA A 32 -9.02 18.22 -20.10
CA ALA A 32 -8.09 19.16 -20.74
C ALA A 32 -6.85 18.45 -21.32
N ALA A 33 -6.24 17.52 -20.58
CA ALA A 33 -5.10 16.73 -21.06
C ALA A 33 -5.50 15.79 -22.20
N ILE A 34 -6.65 15.09 -22.10
CA ILE A 34 -7.17 14.26 -23.19
C ILE A 34 -7.40 15.10 -24.45
N SER A 35 -8.02 16.27 -24.32
CA SER A 35 -8.24 17.18 -25.45
C SER A 35 -6.93 17.66 -26.06
N ALA A 36 -5.94 18.01 -25.24
CA ALA A 36 -4.62 18.38 -25.70
C ALA A 36 -3.92 17.24 -26.45
N CYS A 37 -3.93 16.02 -25.89
CA CYS A 37 -3.41 14.83 -26.53
C CYS A 37 -4.08 14.56 -27.89
N GLN A 38 -5.40 14.73 -27.99
CA GLN A 38 -6.14 14.58 -29.25
C GLN A 38 -5.75 15.65 -30.28
N GLN A 39 -5.62 16.91 -29.87
CA GLN A 39 -5.23 18.01 -30.76
C GLN A 39 -3.79 17.84 -31.28
N GLN A 40 -2.86 17.50 -30.40
CA GLN A 40 -1.47 17.21 -30.78
C GLN A 40 -1.42 15.99 -31.71
N LEU A 41 -2.21 14.95 -31.46
CA LEU A 41 -2.23 13.75 -32.30
C LEU A 41 -2.87 14.04 -33.66
N ALA A 42 -3.79 14.99 -33.75
CA ALA A 42 -4.31 15.46 -35.03
C ALA A 42 -3.25 16.20 -35.87
N ALA A 43 -2.34 16.95 -35.21
CA ALA A 43 -1.20 17.58 -35.87
C ALA A 43 -0.11 16.57 -36.26
N GLU A 44 0.06 15.51 -35.46
CA GLU A 44 1.07 14.45 -35.67
C GLU A 44 0.43 13.04 -35.70
N PRO A 45 -0.34 12.66 -36.75
CA PRO A 45 -1.14 11.43 -36.74
C PRO A 45 -0.38 10.13 -36.59
N ARG A 46 0.92 10.14 -36.92
CA ARG A 46 1.84 8.99 -36.86
C ARG A 46 2.67 8.92 -35.59
N ASN A 47 2.51 9.86 -34.66
CA ASN A 47 3.23 9.86 -33.40
C ASN A 47 2.67 8.75 -32.48
N THR A 48 3.42 7.66 -32.34
CA THR A 48 3.01 6.48 -31.56
C THR A 48 3.05 6.77 -30.06
N ASP A 49 3.98 7.58 -29.60
CA ASP A 49 4.18 7.88 -28.18
C ASP A 49 3.03 8.73 -27.66
N LEU A 50 2.64 9.73 -28.44
CA LEU A 50 1.49 10.59 -28.14
C LEU A 50 0.18 9.80 -28.11
N ARG A 51 0.07 8.78 -28.97
CA ARG A 51 -1.07 7.86 -29.01
C ARG A 51 -1.12 6.95 -27.78
N ILE A 52 0.03 6.49 -27.29
CA ILE A 52 0.13 5.75 -26.02
C ILE A 52 -0.29 6.66 -24.85
N LYS A 53 0.22 7.90 -24.78
CA LYS A 53 -0.16 8.86 -23.74
C LYS A 53 -1.66 9.17 -23.73
N LEU A 54 -2.26 9.37 -24.91
CA LEU A 54 -3.71 9.54 -25.03
C LEU A 54 -4.45 8.30 -24.51
N ALA A 55 -4.00 7.10 -24.85
CA ALA A 55 -4.62 5.88 -24.39
C ALA A 55 -4.50 5.70 -22.86
N ASP A 56 -3.36 6.05 -22.27
CA ASP A 56 -3.17 6.02 -20.81
C ASP A 56 -4.13 7.01 -20.12
N ALA A 57 -4.27 8.24 -20.63
CA ALA A 57 -5.23 9.21 -20.13
C ALA A 57 -6.69 8.71 -20.23
N LEU A 58 -7.04 8.05 -21.33
CA LEU A 58 -8.36 7.45 -21.54
C LEU A 58 -8.61 6.28 -20.59
N ILE A 59 -7.61 5.44 -20.32
CA ILE A 59 -7.70 4.34 -19.34
C ILE A 59 -7.92 4.90 -17.94
N LEU A 60 -7.15 5.92 -17.53
CA LEU A 60 -7.31 6.54 -16.21
C LEU A 60 -8.67 7.24 -16.05
N SER A 61 -9.28 7.66 -17.15
CA SER A 61 -10.62 8.27 -17.18
C SER A 61 -11.75 7.26 -17.40
N GLU A 62 -11.44 5.96 -17.32
CA GLU A 62 -12.38 4.84 -17.52
C GLU A 62 -13.03 4.75 -18.92
N GLN A 63 -12.47 5.43 -19.92
CA GLN A 63 -12.94 5.42 -21.31
C GLN A 63 -12.26 4.31 -22.12
N TYR A 64 -12.47 3.05 -21.73
CA TYR A 64 -11.71 1.92 -22.28
C TYR A 64 -11.99 1.63 -23.76
N ASP A 65 -13.23 1.82 -24.23
CA ASP A 65 -13.57 1.69 -25.65
C ASP A 65 -12.74 2.65 -26.51
N SER A 66 -12.62 3.91 -26.09
CA SER A 66 -11.82 4.95 -26.75
C SER A 66 -10.32 4.63 -26.72
N ALA A 67 -9.82 4.10 -25.59
CA ALA A 67 -8.43 3.69 -25.47
C ALA A 67 -8.08 2.55 -26.44
N VAL A 68 -8.92 1.51 -26.50
CA VAL A 68 -8.75 0.37 -27.43
C VAL A 68 -8.80 0.84 -28.88
N ALA A 69 -9.73 1.73 -29.24
CA ALA A 69 -9.81 2.30 -30.58
C ALA A 69 -8.54 3.10 -30.94
N THR A 70 -8.09 3.96 -30.03
CA THR A 70 -6.89 4.80 -30.19
C THR A 70 -5.65 3.95 -30.43
N LEU A 71 -5.45 2.89 -29.64
CA LEU A 71 -4.30 1.98 -29.75
C LEU A 71 -4.39 1.08 -30.98
N SER A 72 -5.58 0.60 -31.35
CA SER A 72 -5.79 -0.22 -32.55
C SER A 72 -5.41 0.52 -33.83
N GLN A 73 -5.74 1.81 -33.90
CA GLN A 73 -5.27 2.68 -34.99
C GLN A 73 -3.74 2.82 -34.98
N GLY A 74 -3.11 2.90 -33.81
CA GLY A 74 -1.65 2.96 -33.67
C GLY A 74 -0.96 1.72 -34.24
N ILE A 75 -1.50 0.53 -33.96
CA ILE A 75 -1.00 -0.74 -34.51
C ILE A 75 -1.12 -0.78 -36.04
N THR A 76 -2.14 -0.16 -36.62
CA THR A 76 -2.27 -0.07 -38.08
C THR A 76 -1.15 0.80 -38.68
N ILE A 77 -0.69 1.82 -37.96
CA ILE A 77 0.38 2.73 -38.40
C ILE A 77 1.77 2.11 -38.18
N SER A 78 1.97 1.42 -37.07
CA SER A 78 3.26 0.80 -36.72
C SER A 78 3.06 -0.62 -36.19
N PRO A 79 2.85 -1.62 -37.09
CA PRO A 79 2.55 -2.99 -36.71
C PRO A 79 3.68 -3.71 -35.95
N SER A 80 4.91 -3.21 -36.03
CA SER A 80 6.08 -3.75 -35.33
C SER A 80 6.34 -3.12 -33.96
N ASN A 81 5.62 -2.05 -33.59
CA ASN A 81 5.79 -1.40 -32.30
C ASN A 81 5.22 -2.30 -31.19
N GLN A 82 6.07 -2.74 -30.26
CA GLN A 82 5.70 -3.65 -29.19
C GLN A 82 4.92 -2.95 -28.07
N ASP A 83 5.32 -1.74 -27.69
CA ASP A 83 4.64 -0.96 -26.64
C ASP A 83 3.15 -0.74 -26.96
N LEU A 84 2.83 -0.43 -28.23
CA LEU A 84 1.45 -0.30 -28.68
C LEU A 84 0.67 -1.62 -28.56
N LYS A 85 1.33 -2.78 -28.78
CA LYS A 85 0.66 -4.09 -28.67
C LYS A 85 0.38 -4.41 -27.22
N ASP A 86 1.34 -4.17 -26.36
CA ASP A 86 1.23 -4.43 -24.92
C ASP A 86 0.14 -3.53 -24.31
N LYS A 87 0.15 -2.23 -24.65
CA LYS A 87 -0.90 -1.29 -24.25
C LYS A 87 -2.27 -1.68 -24.80
N LEU A 88 -2.37 -2.14 -26.05
CA LEU A 88 -3.64 -2.59 -26.62
C LEU A 88 -4.17 -3.84 -25.91
N ALA A 89 -3.29 -4.79 -25.59
CA ALA A 89 -3.65 -5.99 -24.84
C ALA A 89 -4.17 -5.63 -23.44
N GLN A 90 -3.47 -4.72 -22.75
CA GLN A 90 -3.90 -4.17 -21.47
C GLN A 90 -5.29 -3.50 -21.58
N ALA A 91 -5.47 -2.59 -22.55
CA ALA A 91 -6.73 -1.87 -22.72
C ALA A 91 -7.91 -2.82 -23.03
N LYS A 92 -7.68 -3.86 -23.85
CA LYS A 92 -8.70 -4.88 -24.14
C LYS A 92 -9.06 -5.72 -22.93
N SER A 93 -8.06 -6.17 -22.16
CA SER A 93 -8.29 -6.90 -20.91
C SER A 93 -9.14 -6.07 -19.95
N ILE A 94 -8.81 -4.79 -19.78
CA ILE A 94 -9.56 -3.86 -18.93
C ILE A 94 -11.00 -3.65 -19.43
N GLN A 95 -11.19 -3.54 -20.74
CA GLN A 95 -12.50 -3.36 -21.38
C GLN A 95 -13.39 -4.60 -21.23
N GLU A 96 -12.86 -5.80 -21.45
CA GLU A 96 -13.58 -7.06 -21.27
C GLU A 96 -14.05 -7.23 -19.83
N GLU A 97 -13.17 -6.92 -18.89
CA GLU A 97 -13.44 -6.91 -17.46
C GLU A 97 -14.57 -5.92 -17.10
N GLN A 98 -14.53 -4.67 -17.61
CA GLN A 98 -15.60 -3.69 -17.39
C GLN A 98 -16.93 -4.16 -17.97
N ARG A 99 -16.94 -4.72 -19.18
CA ARG A 99 -18.15 -5.24 -19.83
C ARG A 99 -18.76 -6.39 -19.05
N TYR A 100 -17.93 -7.29 -18.53
CA TYR A 100 -18.39 -8.38 -17.67
C TYR A 100 -19.07 -7.86 -16.40
N ILE A 101 -18.44 -6.88 -15.73
CA ILE A 101 -18.99 -6.25 -14.54
C ILE A 101 -20.30 -5.50 -14.84
N GLU A 102 -20.36 -4.76 -15.94
CA GLU A 102 -21.54 -4.01 -16.37
C GLU A 102 -22.71 -4.95 -16.70
N GLN A 103 -22.45 -6.05 -17.41
CA GLN A 103 -23.46 -7.07 -17.69
C GLN A 103 -24.03 -7.66 -16.39
N LYS A 104 -23.16 -7.97 -15.43
CA LYS A 104 -23.57 -8.48 -14.12
C LYS A 104 -24.34 -7.44 -13.31
N ARG A 105 -23.96 -6.16 -13.38
CA ARG A 105 -24.68 -5.04 -12.78
C ARG A 105 -26.11 -4.96 -13.32
N GLN A 106 -26.28 -4.98 -14.63
CA GLN A 106 -27.60 -4.95 -15.27
C GLN A 106 -28.48 -6.14 -14.83
N GLN A 107 -27.89 -7.33 -14.69
CA GLN A 107 -28.59 -8.51 -14.17
C GLN A 107 -29.01 -8.35 -12.70
N THR A 108 -28.19 -7.71 -11.87
CA THR A 108 -28.48 -7.51 -10.44
C THR A 108 -29.43 -6.35 -10.18
N GLU A 109 -29.31 -5.24 -10.91
CA GLU A 109 -30.22 -4.08 -10.82
C GLU A 109 -31.61 -4.41 -11.36
N ALA A 110 -31.72 -5.16 -12.46
CA ALA A 110 -33.02 -5.63 -12.96
C ALA A 110 -33.76 -6.51 -11.94
N ALA A 111 -33.04 -7.09 -10.99
CA ALA A 111 -33.59 -7.92 -9.92
C ALA A 111 -33.84 -7.16 -8.59
N SER A 112 -33.54 -5.86 -8.50
CA SER A 112 -33.42 -5.13 -7.23
C SER A 112 -34.11 -3.76 -7.24
N SER A 113 -34.92 -3.49 -6.22
CA SER A 113 -35.44 -2.15 -5.86
C SER A 113 -34.66 -1.49 -4.70
N GLN A 114 -33.43 -1.95 -4.44
CA GLN A 114 -32.71 -1.72 -3.18
C GLN A 114 -32.02 -0.35 -3.06
N PRO A 115 -31.69 0.09 -1.83
CA PRO A 115 -30.96 1.33 -1.56
C PRO A 115 -29.57 1.39 -2.22
N ASP A 116 -29.16 2.59 -2.62
CA ASP A 116 -27.92 2.90 -3.35
C ASP A 116 -26.65 2.29 -2.72
N SER A 117 -26.55 2.27 -1.39
CA SER A 117 -25.40 1.71 -0.67
C SER A 117 -25.25 0.19 -0.81
N GLU A 118 -26.35 -0.55 -0.91
CA GLU A 118 -26.30 -2.02 -1.03
C GLU A 118 -26.00 -2.44 -2.48
N ALA A 119 -26.53 -1.70 -3.45
CA ALA A 119 -26.13 -1.83 -4.86
C ALA A 119 -24.63 -1.56 -5.02
N LYS A 120 -24.13 -0.47 -4.43
CA LYS A 120 -22.70 -0.13 -4.44
C LYS A 120 -21.85 -1.21 -3.79
N LEU A 121 -22.23 -1.71 -2.61
CA LEU A 121 -21.52 -2.80 -1.94
C LEU A 121 -21.46 -4.06 -2.81
N ARG A 122 -22.60 -4.48 -3.40
CA ARG A 122 -22.65 -5.62 -4.33
C ARG A 122 -21.69 -5.45 -5.50
N MET A 123 -21.58 -4.24 -6.05
CA MET A 123 -20.66 -3.97 -7.13
C MET A 123 -19.20 -4.07 -6.71
N HIS A 124 -18.83 -3.56 -5.54
CA HIS A 124 -17.48 -3.71 -5.01
C HIS A 124 -17.15 -5.17 -4.71
N THR A 125 -18.09 -5.95 -4.15
CA THR A 125 -17.91 -7.38 -3.93
C THR A 125 -17.69 -8.14 -5.23
N LEU A 126 -18.51 -7.88 -6.26
CA LEU A 126 -18.33 -8.52 -7.57
C LEU A 126 -16.96 -8.19 -8.18
N ARG A 127 -16.55 -6.91 -8.12
CA ARG A 127 -15.23 -6.50 -8.60
C ARG A 127 -14.11 -7.16 -7.79
N CYS A 128 -14.23 -7.19 -6.48
CA CYS A 128 -13.26 -7.84 -5.59
C CYS A 128 -13.02 -9.32 -5.93
N THR A 129 -14.04 -10.05 -6.39
CA THR A 129 -13.93 -11.49 -6.68
C THR A 129 -13.75 -11.85 -8.15
N SER A 130 -14.00 -10.91 -9.06
CA SER A 130 -13.98 -11.18 -10.52
C SER A 130 -12.86 -10.45 -11.27
N LEU A 131 -12.21 -9.48 -10.64
CA LEU A 131 -11.17 -8.68 -11.27
C LEU A 131 -9.79 -9.36 -11.20
N THR A 132 -8.87 -8.88 -12.03
CA THR A 132 -7.44 -9.23 -11.89
C THR A 132 -6.93 -8.87 -10.48
N PRO A 133 -5.96 -9.59 -9.89
CA PRO A 133 -5.56 -9.40 -8.50
C PRO A 133 -5.24 -7.94 -8.12
N ALA A 134 -4.54 -7.21 -8.99
CA ALA A 134 -4.22 -5.79 -8.76
C ALA A 134 -5.47 -4.89 -8.67
N ARG A 135 -6.46 -5.11 -9.54
CA ARG A 135 -7.70 -4.31 -9.56
C ARG A 135 -8.70 -4.79 -8.51
N ALA A 136 -8.73 -6.10 -8.24
CA ALA A 136 -9.50 -6.71 -7.17
C ALA A 136 -9.14 -6.06 -5.83
N LEU A 137 -7.85 -5.88 -5.53
CA LEU A 137 -7.39 -5.28 -4.27
C LEU A 137 -8.02 -3.91 -3.99
N THR A 138 -8.05 -3.03 -4.99
CA THR A 138 -8.71 -1.71 -4.89
C THR A 138 -10.21 -1.87 -4.64
N ALA A 139 -10.89 -2.71 -5.42
CA ALA A 139 -12.32 -2.94 -5.27
C ALA A 139 -12.69 -3.55 -3.91
N CYS A 140 -11.87 -4.47 -3.39
CA CYS A 140 -12.06 -5.04 -2.07
C CYS A 140 -11.92 -3.96 -0.99
N ASN A 141 -10.91 -3.09 -1.08
CA ASN A 141 -10.73 -1.98 -0.14
C ASN A 141 -11.93 -1.02 -0.13
N ASP A 142 -12.42 -0.64 -1.32
CA ASP A 142 -13.61 0.22 -1.44
C ASP A 142 -14.86 -0.45 -0.83
N GLY A 143 -15.04 -1.76 -1.06
CA GLY A 143 -16.12 -2.53 -0.46
C GLY A 143 -16.00 -2.62 1.06
N LEU A 144 -14.80 -2.85 1.58
CA LEU A 144 -14.52 -2.92 3.02
C LEU A 144 -14.69 -1.57 3.71
N ALA A 145 -14.51 -0.44 3.00
CA ALA A 145 -14.85 0.88 3.53
C ALA A 145 -16.36 1.05 3.79
N ILE A 146 -17.21 0.33 3.04
CA ILE A 146 -18.66 0.31 3.24
C ILE A 146 -19.07 -0.76 4.27
N ALA A 147 -18.47 -1.95 4.19
CA ALA A 147 -18.78 -3.08 5.06
C ALA A 147 -17.48 -3.74 5.58
N PRO A 148 -16.90 -3.23 6.68
CA PRO A 148 -15.57 -3.65 7.16
C PRO A 148 -15.43 -5.12 7.55
N ASN A 149 -16.55 -5.76 7.93
CA ASN A 149 -16.60 -7.15 8.37
C ASN A 149 -17.27 -8.07 7.33
N ASN A 150 -17.39 -7.63 6.08
CA ASN A 150 -17.93 -8.49 5.02
C ASN A 150 -16.93 -9.61 4.69
N LEU A 151 -17.30 -10.84 5.02
CA LEU A 151 -16.43 -12.01 4.89
C LEU A 151 -15.94 -12.23 3.44
N GLU A 152 -16.82 -12.06 2.46
CA GLU A 152 -16.49 -12.26 1.04
C GLU A 152 -15.44 -11.24 0.56
N LEU A 153 -15.56 -9.98 0.99
CA LEU A 153 -14.58 -8.94 0.68
C LEU A 153 -13.23 -9.16 1.39
N ILE A 154 -13.25 -9.65 2.64
CA ILE A 154 -12.02 -10.00 3.39
C ILE A 154 -11.29 -11.16 2.69
N VAL A 155 -12.02 -12.22 2.32
CA VAL A 155 -11.47 -13.37 1.60
C VAL A 155 -10.98 -12.95 0.22
N GLY A 156 -11.77 -12.20 -0.55
CA GLY A 156 -11.38 -11.72 -1.88
C GLY A 156 -10.13 -10.82 -1.84
N LYS A 157 -9.99 -9.97 -0.81
CA LYS A 157 -8.77 -9.20 -0.58
C LYS A 157 -7.56 -10.10 -0.31
N ALA A 158 -7.73 -11.11 0.54
CA ALA A 158 -6.67 -12.05 0.87
C ALA A 158 -6.26 -12.90 -0.35
N ASP A 159 -7.23 -13.31 -1.17
CA ASP A 159 -7.01 -14.00 -2.45
C ASP A 159 -6.17 -13.13 -3.41
N ALA A 160 -6.59 -11.88 -3.61
CA ALA A 160 -5.85 -10.93 -4.44
C ALA A 160 -4.42 -10.69 -3.95
N LEU A 161 -4.22 -10.56 -2.63
CA LEU A 161 -2.89 -10.41 -2.03
C LEU A 161 -2.03 -11.66 -2.22
N PHE A 162 -2.63 -12.85 -2.11
CA PHE A 162 -1.94 -14.12 -2.32
C PHE A 162 -1.45 -14.25 -3.76
N ASP A 163 -2.30 -13.95 -4.74
CA ASP A 163 -1.98 -14.00 -6.16
C ASP A 163 -0.92 -12.95 -6.57
N LEU A 164 -0.86 -11.82 -5.85
CA LEU A 164 0.19 -10.80 -6.00
C LEU A 164 1.51 -11.17 -5.29
N GLY A 165 1.58 -12.35 -4.65
CA GLY A 165 2.76 -12.79 -3.92
C GLY A 165 2.95 -12.13 -2.55
N GLN A 166 1.99 -11.31 -2.09
CA GLN A 166 1.99 -10.70 -0.75
C GLN A 166 1.45 -11.70 0.30
N VAL A 167 2.13 -12.85 0.40
CA VAL A 167 1.67 -14.03 1.15
C VAL A 167 1.42 -13.73 2.62
N THR A 168 2.26 -12.92 3.26
CA THR A 168 2.11 -12.55 4.67
C THR A 168 0.85 -11.71 4.92
N ASN A 169 0.58 -10.72 4.06
CA ASN A 169 -0.66 -9.93 4.14
C ASN A 169 -1.90 -10.79 3.85
N ALA A 170 -1.80 -11.71 2.89
CA ALA A 170 -2.87 -12.67 2.60
C ALA A 170 -3.15 -13.57 3.82
N LEU A 171 -2.12 -14.08 4.48
CA LEU A 171 -2.25 -14.91 5.67
C LEU A 171 -2.98 -14.17 6.81
N LEU A 172 -2.66 -12.89 7.04
CA LEU A 172 -3.36 -12.06 8.01
C LEU A 172 -4.85 -11.91 7.65
N GLY A 173 -5.16 -11.67 6.37
CA GLY A 173 -6.54 -11.62 5.89
C GLY A 173 -7.31 -12.93 6.07
N TYR A 174 -6.68 -14.07 5.76
CA TYR A 174 -7.31 -15.39 5.99
C TYR A 174 -7.48 -15.70 7.47
N ARG A 175 -6.56 -15.28 8.36
CA ARG A 175 -6.73 -15.41 9.82
C ARG A 175 -7.93 -14.59 10.31
N GLN A 176 -8.11 -13.38 9.79
CA GLN A 176 -9.29 -12.57 10.07
C GLN A 176 -10.57 -13.24 9.54
N ALA A 177 -10.55 -13.79 8.33
CA ALA A 177 -11.70 -14.52 7.80
C ALA A 177 -12.04 -15.76 8.66
N ALA A 178 -11.02 -16.50 9.11
CA ALA A 178 -11.18 -17.68 9.96
C ALA A 178 -11.71 -17.34 11.37
N SER A 179 -11.42 -16.14 11.91
CA SER A 179 -11.99 -15.72 13.19
C SER A 179 -13.48 -15.39 13.07
N ILE A 180 -13.93 -14.93 11.90
CA ILE A 180 -15.35 -14.65 11.60
C ILE A 180 -16.12 -15.95 11.30
N ALA A 181 -15.53 -16.84 10.51
CA ALA A 181 -16.15 -18.10 10.06
C ALA A 181 -15.24 -19.31 10.32
N PRO A 182 -15.09 -19.74 11.59
CA PRO A 182 -14.11 -20.77 11.96
C PRO A 182 -14.41 -22.15 11.38
N SER A 183 -15.68 -22.45 11.08
CA SER A 183 -16.11 -23.72 10.51
C SER A 183 -16.11 -23.77 8.98
N ASP A 184 -15.70 -22.68 8.31
CA ASP A 184 -15.66 -22.65 6.84
C ASP A 184 -14.41 -23.38 6.32
N GLN A 185 -14.63 -24.56 5.73
CA GLN A 185 -13.56 -25.41 5.22
C GLN A 185 -12.77 -24.77 4.06
N SER A 186 -13.40 -23.90 3.27
CA SER A 186 -12.72 -23.17 2.19
C SER A 186 -11.67 -22.23 2.76
N ILE A 187 -12.03 -21.48 3.81
CA ILE A 187 -11.12 -20.56 4.51
C ILE A 187 -9.98 -21.34 5.17
N GLN A 188 -10.27 -22.47 5.81
CA GLN A 188 -9.22 -23.32 6.42
C GLN A 188 -8.22 -23.82 5.37
N THR A 189 -8.69 -24.17 4.18
CA THR A 189 -7.84 -24.61 3.07
C THR A 189 -6.94 -23.48 2.57
N LYS A 190 -7.49 -22.26 2.39
CA LYS A 190 -6.73 -21.06 2.01
C LYS A 190 -5.70 -20.68 3.07
N LEU A 191 -6.05 -20.79 4.35
CA LEU A 191 -5.13 -20.55 5.46
C LEU A 191 -3.96 -21.54 5.45
N ALA A 192 -4.23 -22.83 5.25
CA ALA A 192 -3.18 -23.85 5.15
C ALA A 192 -2.24 -23.59 3.97
N LEU A 193 -2.78 -23.23 2.80
CA LEU A 193 -2.00 -22.86 1.63
C LEU A 193 -1.13 -21.63 1.89
N ALA A 194 -1.69 -20.58 2.50
CA ALA A 194 -0.96 -19.36 2.84
C ALA A 194 0.16 -19.60 3.86
N ASN A 195 -0.08 -20.44 4.87
CA ASN A 195 0.96 -20.84 5.82
C ASN A 195 2.11 -21.58 5.10
N SER A 196 1.79 -22.54 4.23
CA SER A 196 2.80 -23.27 3.45
C SER A 196 3.60 -22.34 2.54
N ALA A 197 2.95 -21.39 1.88
CA ALA A 197 3.63 -20.41 1.04
C ALA A 197 4.50 -19.47 1.87
N ARG A 198 4.04 -19.03 3.05
CA ARG A 198 4.85 -18.19 3.95
C ARG A 198 6.07 -18.95 4.44
N GLN A 199 5.93 -20.24 4.73
CA GLN A 199 7.07 -21.07 5.15
C GLN A 199 8.20 -21.03 4.11
N THR A 200 7.89 -21.08 2.81
CA THR A 200 8.91 -20.93 1.76
C THR A 200 9.62 -19.57 1.79
N VAL A 201 8.93 -18.50 2.21
CA VAL A 201 9.55 -17.17 2.38
C VAL A 201 10.43 -17.14 3.64
N VAL A 202 9.98 -17.75 4.73
CA VAL A 202 10.76 -17.93 5.96
C VAL A 202 12.03 -18.75 5.68
N ASP A 203 11.91 -19.86 4.96
CA ASP A 203 13.05 -20.71 4.61
C ASP A 203 14.09 -19.94 3.78
N ARG A 204 13.66 -19.01 2.91
CA ARG A 204 14.56 -18.11 2.17
C ARG A 204 15.21 -17.07 3.07
N CYS A 205 14.49 -16.51 4.03
CA CYS A 205 15.05 -15.60 5.04
C CYS A 205 16.17 -16.29 5.85
N LEU A 206 15.95 -17.54 6.23
CA LEU A 206 16.85 -18.31 7.10
C LEU A 206 17.92 -19.11 6.35
N ALA A 207 17.91 -19.10 5.01
CA ALA A 207 18.88 -19.81 4.19
C ALA A 207 20.30 -19.27 4.39
N GLU A 208 21.34 -20.09 4.21
CA GLU A 208 22.74 -19.61 4.31
C GLU A 208 23.10 -18.55 3.25
N ASP A 209 22.41 -18.54 2.12
CA ASP A 209 22.58 -17.55 1.07
C ASP A 209 22.07 -16.18 1.54
N GLU A 210 22.96 -15.19 1.57
CA GLU A 210 22.63 -13.82 1.97
C GLU A 210 21.87 -13.07 0.87
N GLN A 211 21.93 -13.53 -0.39
CA GLN A 211 21.34 -12.81 -1.51
C GLN A 211 19.81 -12.81 -1.45
N GLY A 212 19.23 -11.63 -1.19
CA GLY A 212 17.79 -11.45 -1.08
C GLY A 212 17.18 -12.01 0.22
N ALA A 213 17.99 -12.51 1.15
CA ALA A 213 17.53 -13.00 2.44
C ALA A 213 16.88 -11.90 3.27
N LEU A 214 17.45 -10.69 3.29
CA LEU A 214 16.90 -9.56 4.04
C LEU A 214 15.48 -9.21 3.56
N ALA A 215 15.29 -9.10 2.25
CA ALA A 215 13.97 -8.86 1.65
C ALA A 215 12.98 -10.00 1.93
N ALA A 216 13.45 -11.25 1.96
CA ALA A 216 12.62 -12.39 2.36
C ALA A 216 12.22 -12.31 3.84
N CYS A 217 13.13 -11.89 4.73
CA CYS A 217 12.83 -11.70 6.14
C CYS A 217 11.80 -10.59 6.36
N GLU A 218 11.95 -9.46 5.67
CA GLU A 218 10.97 -8.36 5.70
C GLU A 218 9.58 -8.82 5.24
N GLN A 219 9.53 -9.64 4.17
CA GLN A 219 8.28 -10.19 3.68
C GLN A 219 7.69 -11.25 4.63
N ALA A 220 8.52 -12.01 5.34
CA ALA A 220 8.08 -13.09 6.21
C ALA A 220 7.57 -12.60 7.57
N LEU A 221 8.06 -11.47 8.07
CA LEU A 221 7.84 -11.01 9.44
C LEU A 221 6.35 -10.85 9.78
N ILE A 222 5.90 -11.57 10.81
CA ILE A 222 4.58 -11.39 11.42
C ILE A 222 4.78 -11.16 12.91
N VAL A 223 4.34 -10.00 13.38
CA VAL A 223 4.37 -9.64 14.80
C VAL A 223 3.51 -10.62 15.62
N GLY A 224 4.10 -11.13 16.71
CA GLY A 224 3.50 -12.11 17.61
C GLY A 224 3.52 -13.55 17.09
N HIS A 225 4.11 -13.82 15.92
CA HIS A 225 4.25 -15.18 15.42
C HIS A 225 5.40 -15.91 16.13
N PRO A 226 5.33 -17.24 16.35
CA PRO A 226 6.39 -17.98 17.04
C PRO A 226 7.81 -17.85 16.46
N ASP A 227 7.94 -17.50 15.18
CA ASP A 227 9.23 -17.29 14.51
C ASP A 227 9.64 -15.83 14.38
N GLU A 228 8.89 -14.88 14.98
CA GLU A 228 9.21 -13.44 14.95
C GLU A 228 10.64 -13.18 15.44
N ILE A 229 11.01 -13.75 16.58
CA ILE A 229 12.35 -13.57 17.17
C ILE A 229 13.42 -14.08 16.21
N GLN A 230 13.24 -15.28 15.64
CA GLN A 230 14.22 -15.88 14.75
C GLN A 230 14.42 -15.03 13.48
N ILE A 231 13.33 -14.50 12.91
CA ILE A 231 13.37 -13.62 11.74
C ILE A 231 14.08 -12.30 12.08
N LEU A 232 13.76 -11.68 13.23
CA LEU A 232 14.37 -10.42 13.64
C LEU A 232 15.87 -10.55 13.93
N VAL A 233 16.29 -11.63 14.59
CA VAL A 233 17.71 -11.94 14.80
C VAL A 233 18.41 -12.09 13.47
N ARG A 234 17.82 -12.85 12.54
CA ARG A 234 18.38 -13.03 11.20
C ARG A 234 18.48 -11.72 10.41
N GLN A 235 17.51 -10.83 10.52
CA GLN A 235 17.59 -9.49 9.93
C GLN A 235 18.76 -8.70 10.51
N GLY A 236 18.93 -8.74 11.85
CA GLY A 236 20.05 -8.10 12.53
C GLY A 236 21.40 -8.60 12.02
N GLU A 237 21.56 -9.92 11.87
CA GLU A 237 22.78 -10.53 11.34
C GLU A 237 23.09 -10.07 9.91
N LEU A 238 22.10 -10.12 9.02
CA LEU A 238 22.24 -9.71 7.62
C LEU A 238 22.61 -8.22 7.48
N LEU A 239 21.95 -7.36 8.28
CA LEU A 239 22.22 -5.92 8.31
C LEU A 239 23.60 -5.60 8.91
N GLN A 240 24.04 -6.41 9.88
CA GLN A 240 25.37 -6.27 10.46
C GLN A 240 26.46 -6.64 9.44
N THR A 241 26.26 -7.71 8.67
CA THR A 241 27.17 -8.09 7.57
C THR A 241 27.18 -7.05 6.45
N SER A 242 26.06 -6.39 6.15
CA SER A 242 26.00 -5.30 5.17
C SER A 242 26.57 -3.97 5.68
N GLY A 243 26.92 -3.87 6.97
CA GLY A 243 27.45 -2.66 7.61
C GLY A 243 26.37 -1.65 8.03
N GLU A 244 25.10 -2.02 7.97
CA GLU A 244 23.95 -1.21 8.37
C GLU A 244 23.70 -1.31 9.88
N THR A 245 24.71 -0.90 10.67
CA THR A 245 24.78 -1.07 12.13
C THR A 245 23.54 -0.55 12.88
N GLU A 246 23.01 0.62 12.50
CA GLU A 246 21.87 1.24 13.17
C GLU A 246 20.58 0.42 12.96
N GLN A 247 20.37 -0.10 11.75
CA GLN A 247 19.22 -0.94 11.43
C GLN A 247 19.37 -2.34 12.05
N ALA A 248 20.58 -2.89 12.06
CA ALA A 248 20.88 -4.14 12.75
C ALA A 248 20.54 -4.03 14.24
N LEU A 249 20.99 -2.96 14.90
CA LEU A 249 20.67 -2.68 16.30
C LEU A 249 19.15 -2.56 16.50
N ALA A 250 18.43 -1.87 15.61
CA ALA A 250 16.98 -1.77 15.71
C ALA A 250 16.27 -3.13 15.60
N ALA A 251 16.74 -4.04 14.74
CA ALA A 251 16.20 -5.39 14.62
C ALA A 251 16.46 -6.22 15.90
N TYR A 252 17.69 -6.19 16.43
CA TYR A 252 18.01 -6.88 17.68
C TYR A 252 17.25 -6.31 18.89
N LEU A 253 17.05 -5.00 18.97
CA LEU A 253 16.25 -4.39 20.02
C LEU A 253 14.77 -4.83 19.96
N GLN A 254 14.22 -4.97 18.76
CA GLN A 254 12.87 -5.54 18.60
C GLN A 254 12.82 -7.01 19.06
N ALA A 255 13.84 -7.80 18.73
CA ALA A 255 13.95 -9.18 19.20
C ALA A 255 14.08 -9.25 20.73
N GLN A 256 14.88 -8.36 21.34
CA GLN A 256 15.10 -8.26 22.78
C GLN A 256 13.81 -7.87 23.52
N GLN A 257 12.95 -7.04 22.93
CA GLN A 257 11.64 -6.75 23.51
C GLN A 257 10.74 -7.98 23.61
N ARG A 258 10.92 -8.96 22.71
CA ARG A 258 10.16 -10.22 22.72
C ARG A 258 10.76 -11.25 23.67
N ASP A 259 12.08 -11.35 23.72
CA ASP A 259 12.80 -12.17 24.70
C ASP A 259 13.96 -11.39 25.35
N PRO A 260 13.72 -10.73 26.49
CA PRO A 260 14.75 -9.96 27.20
C PRO A 260 15.88 -10.82 27.80
N ASN A 261 15.65 -12.11 27.96
CA ASN A 261 16.59 -13.02 28.64
C ASN A 261 17.44 -13.84 27.65
N ASP A 262 17.25 -13.65 26.35
CA ASP A 262 18.05 -14.33 25.34
C ASP A 262 19.49 -13.79 25.35
N GLU A 263 20.44 -14.64 25.76
CA GLU A 263 21.86 -14.29 25.86
C GLU A 263 22.47 -13.90 24.51
N THR A 264 21.99 -14.51 23.41
CA THR A 264 22.52 -14.24 22.06
C THR A 264 22.11 -12.87 21.57
N ILE A 265 20.85 -12.50 21.78
CA ILE A 265 20.32 -11.17 21.43
C ILE A 265 21.00 -10.10 22.28
N ASN A 266 21.12 -10.33 23.59
CA ASN A 266 21.77 -9.41 24.51
C ASN A 266 23.24 -9.16 24.16
N ALA A 267 23.98 -10.21 23.77
CA ALA A 267 25.35 -10.10 23.30
C ALA A 267 25.45 -9.30 21.98
N ALA A 268 24.54 -9.53 21.03
CA ALA A 268 24.48 -8.79 19.78
C ALA A 268 24.24 -7.29 20.02
N VAL A 269 23.25 -6.94 20.86
CA VAL A 269 22.98 -5.53 21.24
C VAL A 269 24.18 -4.89 21.91
N ALA A 270 24.82 -5.56 22.87
CA ALA A 270 26.02 -5.05 23.54
C ALA A 270 27.15 -4.77 22.54
N SER A 271 27.40 -5.72 21.62
CA SER A 271 28.47 -5.58 20.61
C SER A 271 28.30 -4.37 19.68
N LEU A 272 27.05 -3.93 19.44
CA LEU A 272 26.73 -2.81 18.58
C LEU A 272 26.55 -1.48 19.33
N THR A 273 26.53 -1.50 20.66
CA THR A 273 26.31 -0.33 21.52
C THR A 273 27.54 0.05 22.35
N GLU A 274 28.49 -0.86 22.53
CA GLU A 274 29.77 -0.53 23.15
C GLU A 274 30.54 0.48 22.29
N PRO A 275 31.04 1.59 22.87
CA PRO A 275 31.88 2.52 22.14
C PRO A 275 33.15 1.78 21.70
N VAL A 276 33.45 1.84 20.41
CA VAL A 276 34.65 1.26 19.82
C VAL A 276 35.89 1.84 20.50
N GLU A 277 36.41 1.16 21.54
CA GLU A 277 37.70 1.48 22.16
C GLU A 277 38.86 1.04 21.24
N THR A 278 38.94 1.56 20.03
CA THR A 278 40.14 1.44 19.20
C THR A 278 40.50 2.77 18.57
N GLU A 279 41.07 3.66 19.39
CA GLU A 279 42.15 4.59 19.02
C GLU A 279 42.77 5.28 20.26
N ALA A 280 43.24 4.51 21.25
CA ALA A 280 44.05 5.07 22.35
C ALA A 280 45.19 4.15 22.85
N LYS A 281 45.62 3.17 22.03
CA LYS A 281 46.77 2.30 22.36
C LYS A 281 47.98 2.42 21.43
N ILE A 282 48.04 3.46 20.59
CA ILE A 282 49.26 3.80 19.83
C ILE A 282 49.64 5.26 20.05
N THR A 283 50.10 5.59 21.27
CA THR A 283 51.20 6.56 21.48
C THR A 283 51.67 6.52 22.93
N ALA A 284 52.97 6.22 23.11
CA ALA A 284 53.83 6.43 24.29
C ALA A 284 53.43 5.67 25.58
N ALA A 285 54.17 4.70 26.15
CA ALA A 285 55.62 4.48 26.22
C ALA A 285 56.44 5.73 26.55
N ALA A 286 56.37 6.20 27.81
CA ALA A 286 57.53 6.55 28.66
C ALA A 286 57.06 7.14 30.02
N PRO A 287 57.86 7.04 31.10
CA PRO A 287 57.33 6.88 32.46
C PRO A 287 57.46 8.11 33.37
N ALA A 288 56.72 8.03 34.48
CA ALA A 288 56.97 8.63 35.81
C ALA A 288 57.06 10.17 35.92
N GLN A 289 56.11 10.76 36.65
CA GLN A 289 56.35 11.52 37.90
C GLN A 289 55.02 12.05 38.45
N SER A 290 54.71 11.71 39.70
CA SER A 290 53.88 12.56 40.57
C SER A 290 54.85 13.47 41.35
N PRO A 291 54.52 14.74 41.64
CA PRO A 291 53.76 14.97 42.87
C PRO A 291 52.84 16.21 42.92
N GLN A 292 51.79 16.03 43.73
CA GLN A 292 51.17 16.96 44.69
C GLN A 292 50.21 18.11 44.28
N PRO A 293 49.30 18.51 45.21
CA PRO A 293 48.06 19.22 44.91
C PRO A 293 47.90 20.62 45.57
N GLN A 294 46.92 21.38 45.03
CA GLN A 294 46.18 22.55 45.59
C GLN A 294 46.89 23.93 45.64
N PRO A 295 46.21 25.09 45.88
CA PRO A 295 44.76 25.45 45.90
C PRO A 295 44.38 26.79 45.17
N GLU A 296 43.07 27.14 45.16
CA GLU A 296 42.46 28.50 45.30
C GLU A 296 42.81 29.64 44.28
N GLU A 297 41.96 30.58 43.82
CA GLU A 297 40.53 30.96 43.96
C GLU A 297 40.27 32.14 42.93
N PRO A 298 39.24 33.05 42.99
CA PRO A 298 38.21 33.23 41.95
C PRO A 298 38.14 34.65 41.31
N GLN A 299 37.00 34.96 40.64
CA GLN A 299 36.42 36.29 40.26
C GLN A 299 36.68 36.75 38.80
N LEU A 300 35.79 37.44 38.05
CA LEU A 300 34.38 37.86 38.11
C LEU A 300 34.03 38.51 36.74
N SER A 301 32.74 38.54 36.36
CA SER A 301 31.99 39.54 35.54
C SER A 301 30.92 38.83 34.66
N GLU A 302 29.66 38.75 35.09
CA GLU A 302 28.55 39.73 34.88
C GLU A 302 28.31 40.06 33.39
N SER A 303 27.41 39.35 32.68
CA SER A 303 25.93 39.56 32.48
C SER A 303 25.59 40.71 31.49
N PRO A 304 24.38 40.82 30.89
CA PRO A 304 23.13 40.03 30.99
C PRO A 304 22.51 39.57 29.63
N VAL A 305 21.77 38.45 29.58
CA VAL A 305 20.30 38.28 29.53
C VAL A 305 19.57 39.02 28.39
N ASP A 306 18.98 38.24 27.48
CA ASP A 306 17.63 38.53 26.99
C ASP A 306 16.85 37.23 26.76
N THR A 307 15.64 37.22 27.31
CA THR A 307 14.73 36.09 27.48
C THR A 307 13.55 36.29 26.56
N VAL A 308 13.17 35.29 25.75
CA VAL A 308 11.78 35.18 25.28
C VAL A 308 11.34 33.73 25.42
N ALA A 309 10.46 33.54 26.39
CA ALA A 309 9.69 32.32 26.60
C ALA A 309 8.52 32.26 25.61
N ALA A 310 8.26 31.09 25.04
CA ALA A 310 6.98 30.75 24.43
C ALA A 310 6.54 29.39 24.98
N THR A 311 5.46 29.46 25.75
CA THR A 311 4.78 28.39 26.47
C THR A 311 4.15 27.36 25.52
N ILE A 312 4.37 26.08 25.81
CA ILE A 312 3.67 24.93 25.23
C ILE A 312 2.54 24.54 26.20
N GLU A 313 1.28 24.61 25.77
CA GLU A 313 0.15 23.93 26.41
C GLU A 313 -0.11 22.59 25.71
N PRO A 314 -0.23 21.46 26.44
CA PRO A 314 -0.69 20.20 25.87
C PRO A 314 -2.22 20.10 25.91
N GLN A 315 -2.85 19.82 24.77
CA GLN A 315 -4.26 19.49 24.70
C GLN A 315 -4.52 18.07 25.25
N GLN A 316 -5.43 18.01 26.22
CA GLN A 316 -5.98 16.79 26.79
C GLN A 316 -6.83 16.06 25.73
N GLN A 317 -6.53 14.79 25.47
CA GLN A 317 -7.43 13.88 24.76
C GLN A 317 -8.15 13.03 25.81
N ASP A 318 -9.47 13.19 25.89
CA ASP A 318 -10.35 12.38 26.72
C ASP A 318 -10.34 10.92 26.23
N GLU A 319 -9.79 10.06 27.09
CA GLU A 319 -9.76 8.62 26.94
C GLU A 319 -11.13 8.03 27.30
N VAL A 320 -11.92 7.67 26.28
CA VAL A 320 -13.20 6.96 26.47
C VAL A 320 -12.92 5.47 26.67
N VAL A 321 -12.93 5.04 27.93
CA VAL A 321 -12.88 3.63 28.35
C VAL A 321 -14.25 2.95 28.10
N PRO A 322 -14.36 1.87 27.31
CA PRO A 322 -15.58 1.10 27.25
C PRO A 322 -15.65 0.06 28.39
N GLN A 323 -16.73 0.12 29.17
CA GLN A 323 -17.06 -0.86 30.21
C GLN A 323 -17.50 -2.22 29.62
N PRO A 324 -17.28 -3.34 30.33
CA PRO A 324 -17.68 -4.67 29.86
C PRO A 324 -19.19 -4.89 30.02
N VAL A 325 -19.88 -5.23 28.93
CA VAL A 325 -21.30 -5.61 28.95
C VAL A 325 -21.44 -7.04 29.47
N ALA A 326 -22.29 -7.20 30.48
CA ALA A 326 -22.63 -8.47 31.12
C ALA A 326 -23.26 -9.47 30.15
N GLN A 327 -22.86 -10.73 30.25
CA GLN A 327 -23.43 -11.86 29.54
C GLN A 327 -24.82 -12.20 30.10
N GLU A 328 -25.86 -12.00 29.31
CA GLU A 328 -27.20 -12.50 29.61
C GLU A 328 -27.35 -13.91 29.04
N GLN A 329 -27.42 -14.90 29.94
CA GLN A 329 -27.56 -16.32 29.62
C GLN A 329 -28.98 -16.61 29.13
N ALA A 330 -29.13 -17.00 27.87
CA ALA A 330 -30.38 -17.53 27.33
C ALA A 330 -30.57 -19.02 27.68
N PRO A 331 -31.78 -19.49 28.04
CA PRO A 331 -32.02 -20.88 28.42
C PRO A 331 -32.05 -21.83 27.20
N PRO A 332 -31.77 -23.15 27.40
CA PRO A 332 -31.58 -24.09 26.31
C PRO A 332 -32.90 -24.41 25.57
N ARG A 333 -32.87 -24.32 24.23
CA ARG A 333 -33.96 -24.79 23.37
C ARG A 333 -33.95 -26.32 23.30
N LYS A 334 -35.10 -26.93 23.59
CA LYS A 334 -35.39 -28.35 23.36
C LYS A 334 -35.31 -28.67 21.86
N PHE A 335 -34.57 -29.70 21.51
CA PHE A 335 -34.58 -30.33 20.20
C PHE A 335 -35.80 -31.25 20.09
N ASP A 336 -36.74 -30.91 19.21
CA ASP A 336 -37.76 -31.86 18.73
C ASP A 336 -37.27 -32.45 17.40
N ASN A 337 -36.94 -33.74 17.43
CA ASN A 337 -36.66 -34.56 16.26
C ASN A 337 -37.98 -34.97 15.59
N GLY A 338 -38.26 -34.45 14.39
CA GLY A 338 -39.33 -34.88 13.50
C GLY A 338 -38.79 -35.23 12.11
N PRO A 339 -39.31 -36.26 11.42
CA PRO A 339 -38.53 -37.02 10.43
C PRO A 339 -38.49 -36.38 9.03
N LEU A 340 -37.35 -36.61 8.38
CA LEU A 340 -37.06 -36.41 6.97
C LEU A 340 -38.13 -37.05 6.08
N ARG A 341 -38.67 -36.27 5.12
CA ARG A 341 -39.47 -36.80 4.02
C ARG A 341 -38.83 -36.44 2.68
N ASN A 342 -38.37 -37.49 2.01
CA ASN A 342 -37.95 -37.55 0.62
C ASN A 342 -39.04 -37.00 -0.32
N GLY A 343 -38.61 -36.36 -1.41
CA GLY A 343 -39.46 -36.01 -2.55
C GLY A 343 -38.64 -35.57 -3.75
N VAL A 344 -38.43 -36.50 -4.68
CA VAL A 344 -37.79 -36.33 -6.00
C VAL A 344 -38.86 -35.94 -7.04
N THR A 345 -38.44 -35.39 -8.18
CA THR A 345 -39.16 -35.11 -9.46
C THR A 345 -40.01 -33.82 -9.48
N PHE A 346 -39.95 -32.93 -10.48
CA PHE A 346 -39.42 -32.95 -11.86
C PHE A 346 -38.51 -31.75 -12.13
#